data_AF-A0A6N0ILE3-F1
#
_entry.id   AF-A0A6N0ILE3-F1
#
_cell.length_a   1.000
_cell.length_b   1.000
_cell.length_c   1.000
_cell.angle_alpha   90.00
_cell.angle_beta   90.00
_cell.angle_gamma   90.00
#
_symmetry.space_group_name_H-M   'P 1'
#
loop_
_entity.id
_entity.type
_entity.pdbx_description
1 polymer ?
#
loop_
_entity_poly.entity_id
_entity_poly.type
_entity_poly.pdbx_seq_one_letter_code
_entity_poly.pdbx_strand_id
1 'polypeptide(L)'
;MMTKTQINKLIKMMNDLDYPFEAPLKESFIESIIQIEFNSNSTNCPEKLCNEVSILFKNQPDYLTFFLRAMDGFEVNGLRLFSLSIPEPSVKKKTFAVNEFYRNNDDFINPDLQERLVIGDDSISIFTYDIKSNFF
;
A
#
# COMPACT_ATOMS: atom_id res chain seq x y z
N MET A 1 -5.66 16.93 3.69
CA MET A 1 -4.61 16.66 4.68
C MET A 1 -5.23 16.39 6.05
N MET A 2 -5.11 15.17 6.57
CA MET A 2 -5.47 14.86 7.96
C MET A 2 -4.48 15.56 8.91
N THR A 3 -4.81 15.70 10.19
CA THR A 3 -3.90 16.29 11.19
C THR A 3 -3.29 15.19 12.05
N LYS A 4 -2.10 15.44 12.63
CA LYS A 4 -1.46 14.52 13.60
C LYS A 4 -2.41 14.11 14.73
N THR A 5 -3.30 15.02 15.14
CA THR A 5 -4.35 14.79 16.13
C THR A 5 -5.38 13.75 15.67
N GLN A 6 -5.78 13.78 14.38
CA GLN A 6 -6.72 12.81 13.82
C GLN A 6 -6.08 11.42 13.70
N ILE A 7 -4.80 11.31 13.34
CA ILE A 7 -4.06 10.04 13.31
C ILE A 7 -4.02 9.41 14.69
N ASN A 8 -3.60 10.18 15.70
CA ASN A 8 -3.50 9.66 17.07
C ASN A 8 -4.85 9.20 17.60
N LYS A 9 -5.93 9.90 17.23
CA LYS A 9 -7.30 9.48 17.56
C LYS A 9 -7.65 8.16 16.88
N LEU A 10 -7.30 7.98 15.61
CA LEU A 10 -7.54 6.73 14.88
C LEU A 10 -6.77 5.57 15.50
N ILE A 11 -5.46 5.71 15.73
CA ILE A 11 -4.62 4.69 16.38
C ILE A 11 -5.20 4.31 17.74
N LYS A 12 -5.59 5.30 18.55
CA LYS A 12 -6.21 5.04 19.84
C LYS A 12 -7.50 4.22 19.69
N MET A 13 -8.39 4.62 18.77
CA MET A 13 -9.63 3.88 18.51
C MET A 13 -9.37 2.45 18.05
N MET A 14 -8.35 2.23 17.23
CA MET A 14 -8.01 0.88 16.75
C MET A 14 -7.49 -0.01 17.87
N ASN A 15 -6.66 0.52 18.77
CA ASN A 15 -6.23 -0.20 19.97
C ASN A 15 -7.41 -0.45 20.94
N ASP A 16 -8.23 0.56 21.20
CA ASP A 16 -9.36 0.48 22.14
C ASP A 16 -10.42 -0.54 21.68
N LEU A 17 -10.54 -0.75 20.36
CA LEU A 17 -11.50 -1.68 19.74
C LEU A 17 -10.87 -3.00 19.30
N ASP A 18 -9.58 -3.23 19.60
CA ASP A 18 -8.82 -4.43 19.25
C ASP A 18 -8.83 -4.75 17.74
N TYR A 19 -8.81 -3.71 16.89
CA TYR A 19 -8.65 -3.90 15.45
C TYR A 19 -7.18 -4.14 15.09
N PRO A 20 -6.90 -5.07 14.16
CA PRO A 20 -5.53 -5.34 13.73
C PRO A 20 -4.99 -4.20 12.85
N PHE A 21 -3.79 -3.75 13.17
CA PHE A 21 -3.01 -2.84 12.34
C PHE A 21 -1.52 -3.11 12.50
N GLU A 22 -0.75 -2.76 11.47
CA GLU A 22 0.69 -2.93 11.49
C GLU A 22 1.41 -1.70 12.03
N ALA A 23 2.54 -1.93 12.68
CA ALA A 23 3.41 -0.87 13.12
C ALA A 23 3.90 -0.01 11.92
N PRO A 24 4.19 1.28 12.13
CA PRO A 24 4.79 2.12 11.11
C PRO A 24 6.01 1.50 10.43
N LEU A 25 6.20 1.80 9.14
CA LEU A 25 7.44 1.46 8.45
C LEU A 25 8.63 2.21 9.06
N LYS A 26 9.79 1.56 9.08
CA LYS A 26 11.05 2.21 9.45
C LYS A 26 11.37 3.31 8.43
N GLU A 27 11.80 4.47 8.91
CA GLU A 27 12.13 5.61 8.04
C GLU A 27 13.22 5.23 7.01
N SER A 28 14.21 4.43 7.40
CA SER A 28 15.25 3.92 6.49
C SER A 28 14.69 3.12 5.31
N PHE A 29 13.58 2.40 5.51
CA PHE A 29 12.91 1.66 4.43
C PHE A 29 12.16 2.61 3.51
N ILE A 30 11.44 3.59 4.08
CA ILE A 30 10.76 4.64 3.30
C ILE A 30 11.77 5.38 2.41
N GLU A 31 12.89 5.82 3.00
CA GLU A 31 13.96 6.50 2.28
C GLU A 31 14.53 5.63 1.15
N SER A 32 14.74 4.33 1.40
CA SER A 32 15.23 3.42 0.35
C SER A 32 14.27 3.32 -0.84
N ILE A 33 12.95 3.37 -0.61
CA ILE A 33 11.95 3.32 -1.68
C ILE A 33 11.89 4.65 -2.44
N ILE A 34 11.97 5.78 -1.75
CA ILE A 34 11.98 7.11 -2.38
C ILE A 34 13.22 7.28 -3.27
N GLN A 35 14.37 6.76 -2.85
CA GLN A 35 15.63 6.87 -3.57
C GLN A 35 15.72 5.93 -4.79
N ILE A 36 14.76 5.03 -5.01
CA ILE A 36 14.74 4.17 -6.20
C ILE A 36 14.75 5.04 -7.45
N GLU A 37 15.75 4.80 -8.31
CA GLU A 37 15.82 5.35 -9.65
C GLU A 37 14.79 4.65 -10.53
N PHE A 38 13.88 5.44 -11.10
CA PHE A 38 12.79 4.90 -11.92
C PHE A 38 13.35 4.26 -13.19
N ASN A 39 13.16 2.95 -13.33
CA ASN A 39 13.50 2.21 -14.53
C ASN A 39 12.25 1.90 -15.37
N SER A 40 11.95 2.75 -16.35
CA SER A 40 10.81 2.59 -17.26
C SER A 40 10.88 1.32 -18.13
N ASN A 41 12.07 0.74 -18.27
CA ASN A 41 12.33 -0.37 -19.17
C ASN A 41 12.31 -1.72 -18.45
N SER A 42 12.07 -1.73 -17.13
CA SER A 42 11.99 -2.99 -16.40
C SER A 42 10.83 -3.83 -16.93
N THR A 43 11.13 -5.08 -17.27
CA THR A 43 10.13 -6.09 -17.65
C THR A 43 9.75 -6.98 -16.45
N ASN A 44 10.49 -6.89 -15.35
CA ASN A 44 10.32 -7.73 -14.17
C ASN A 44 9.23 -7.19 -13.24
N CYS A 45 8.28 -8.03 -12.83
CA CYS A 45 7.11 -7.60 -12.04
C CYS A 45 7.48 -6.97 -10.67
N PRO A 46 8.36 -7.56 -9.84
CA PRO A 46 8.75 -6.96 -8.57
C PRO A 46 9.44 -5.60 -8.73
N GLU A 47 10.30 -5.44 -9.74
CA GLU A 47 10.98 -4.16 -10.00
C GLU A 47 9.99 -3.09 -10.48
N LYS A 48 9.03 -3.45 -11.35
CA LYS A 48 7.91 -2.56 -11.70
C LYS A 48 7.13 -2.12 -10.47
N LEU A 49 6.76 -3.06 -9.59
CA LEU A 49 6.03 -2.73 -8.36
C LEU A 49 6.83 -1.80 -7.45
N CYS A 50 8.12 -2.03 -7.27
CA CYS A 50 9.00 -1.12 -6.52
C CYS A 50 9.02 0.29 -7.13
N ASN A 51 9.10 0.40 -8.46
CA ASN A 51 9.05 1.67 -9.17
C ASN A 51 7.71 2.40 -8.96
N GLU A 52 6.60 1.69 -9.03
CA GLU A 52 5.26 2.24 -8.83
C GLU A 52 5.03 2.71 -7.39
N VAL A 53 5.46 1.92 -6.40
CA VAL A 53 5.42 2.31 -4.98
C VAL A 53 6.29 3.55 -4.73
N SER A 54 7.47 3.62 -5.36
CA SER A 54 8.32 4.82 -5.31
C SER A 54 7.60 6.06 -5.86
N ILE A 55 6.88 5.92 -6.98
CA ILE A 55 6.08 7.01 -7.56
C ILE A 55 4.93 7.41 -6.63
N LEU A 56 4.22 6.45 -6.05
CA LEU A 56 3.16 6.72 -5.07
C LEU A 56 3.71 7.56 -3.91
N PHE A 57 4.88 7.21 -3.36
CA PHE A 57 5.47 7.93 -2.22
C PHE A 57 5.86 9.36 -2.58
N LYS A 58 6.38 9.57 -3.80
CA LYS A 58 6.79 10.88 -4.30
C LYS A 58 5.59 11.78 -4.57
N ASN A 59 4.54 11.23 -5.17
CA ASN A 59 3.39 12.02 -5.62
C ASN A 59 2.31 12.20 -4.55
N GLN A 60 2.19 11.27 -3.59
CA GLN A 60 1.18 11.27 -2.56
C GLN A 60 1.83 11.31 -1.16
N PRO A 61 2.45 12.44 -0.77
CA PRO A 61 3.11 12.58 0.54
C PRO A 61 2.13 12.45 1.72
N ASP A 62 0.84 12.77 1.48
CA ASP A 62 -0.24 12.53 2.43
C ASP A 62 -0.40 11.03 2.68
N TYR A 63 -0.43 10.18 1.65
CA TYR A 63 -0.52 8.72 1.83
C TYR A 63 0.66 8.18 2.65
N LEU A 64 1.87 8.66 2.34
CA LEU A 64 3.08 8.28 3.07
C LEU A 64 3.02 8.70 4.55
N THR A 65 2.55 9.92 4.82
CA THR A 65 2.50 10.49 6.18
C THR A 65 1.37 9.89 7.02
N PHE A 66 0.20 9.67 6.43
CA PHE A 66 -1.00 9.22 7.15
C PHE A 66 -1.05 7.72 7.33
N PHE A 67 -0.68 6.97 6.30
CA PHE A 67 -0.75 5.52 6.36
C PHE A 67 0.61 5.00 6.78
N LEU A 68 1.64 5.10 5.96
CA LEU A 68 2.85 4.32 6.19
C LEU A 68 3.71 4.74 7.40
N ARG A 69 3.75 6.04 7.73
CA ARG A 69 4.46 6.55 8.92
C ARG A 69 3.66 6.42 10.22
N ALA A 70 2.37 6.10 10.14
CA ALA A 70 1.51 5.94 11.32
C ALA A 70 1.10 4.49 11.57
N MET A 71 0.72 3.77 10.51
CA MET A 71 0.23 2.38 10.50
C MET A 71 0.47 1.76 9.11
N ASP A 72 1.33 0.74 9.02
CA ASP A 72 1.67 0.08 7.75
C ASP A 72 0.61 -0.93 7.29
N GLY A 73 -0.63 -0.47 7.15
CA GLY A 73 -1.78 -1.31 6.85
C GLY A 73 -2.64 -1.61 8.07
N PHE A 74 -3.93 -1.83 7.81
CA PHE A 74 -4.92 -2.10 8.85
C PHE A 74 -6.17 -2.79 8.29
N GLU A 75 -6.96 -3.37 9.18
CA GLU A 75 -8.28 -3.91 8.86
C GLU A 75 -9.33 -3.42 9.86
N VAL A 76 -10.43 -2.84 9.35
CA VAL A 76 -11.58 -2.38 10.13
C VAL A 76 -12.86 -2.78 9.41
N ASN A 77 -13.67 -3.64 10.02
CA ASN A 77 -14.97 -4.09 9.48
C ASN A 77 -14.93 -4.58 8.02
N GLY A 78 -13.86 -5.29 7.64
CA GLY A 78 -13.67 -5.81 6.28
C GLY A 78 -13.05 -4.82 5.30
N LEU A 79 -12.93 -3.54 5.65
CA LEU A 79 -12.07 -2.58 4.95
C LEU A 79 -10.62 -2.85 5.31
N ARG A 80 -9.78 -3.03 4.30
CA ARG A 80 -8.37 -3.37 4.42
C ARG A 80 -7.52 -2.40 3.63
N LEU A 81 -6.51 -1.85 4.28
CA LEU A 81 -5.37 -1.24 3.62
C LEU A 81 -4.18 -2.19 3.75
N PHE A 82 -3.56 -2.51 2.62
CA PHE A 82 -2.51 -3.54 2.58
C PHE A 82 -1.20 -3.03 3.13
N SER A 83 -0.50 -3.94 3.80
CA SER A 83 0.80 -3.69 4.41
C SER A 83 1.93 -3.82 3.39
N LEU A 84 2.99 -3.04 3.58
CA LEU A 84 4.27 -3.22 2.89
C LEU A 84 5.27 -4.08 3.68
N SER A 85 5.03 -4.34 4.98
CA SER A 85 5.93 -5.08 5.87
C SER A 85 5.95 -6.60 5.65
N ILE A 86 7.11 -7.18 5.96
CA ILE A 86 7.45 -8.61 5.89
C ILE A 86 8.07 -8.99 7.26
N PRO A 87 7.81 -10.19 7.85
CA PRO A 87 7.25 -11.39 7.23
C PRO A 87 5.82 -11.79 7.64
N GLU A 88 5.34 -11.42 8.82
CA GLU A 88 4.03 -11.86 9.34
C GLU A 88 3.17 -10.68 9.80
N PRO A 89 2.48 -9.99 8.87
CA PRO A 89 1.51 -8.97 9.26
C PRO A 89 0.25 -9.65 9.84
N SER A 90 -0.26 -9.06 10.93
CA SER A 90 -1.62 -9.25 11.45
C SER A 90 -2.67 -9.01 10.36
N VAL A 91 -2.40 -8.05 9.47
CA VAL A 91 -3.15 -7.79 8.25
C VAL A 91 -2.72 -8.78 7.17
N LYS A 92 -3.55 -9.79 6.90
CA LYS A 92 -3.22 -10.95 6.04
C LYS A 92 -2.94 -10.64 4.55
N LYS A 93 -2.97 -9.38 4.11
CA LYS A 93 -2.77 -8.98 2.71
C LYS A 93 -1.62 -7.98 2.55
N LYS A 94 -0.65 -8.39 1.72
CA LYS A 94 0.57 -7.64 1.40
C LYS A 94 0.43 -6.98 0.03
N THR A 95 0.81 -5.72 -0.10
CA THR A 95 0.71 -4.97 -1.36
C THR A 95 1.44 -5.69 -2.49
N PHE A 96 2.69 -6.14 -2.27
CA PHE A 96 3.46 -6.85 -3.30
C PHE A 96 2.81 -8.17 -3.72
N ALA A 97 2.42 -9.02 -2.77
CA ALA A 97 1.84 -10.33 -3.08
C ALA A 97 0.49 -10.21 -3.80
N VAL A 98 -0.35 -9.25 -3.41
CA VAL A 98 -1.65 -9.04 -4.04
C VAL A 98 -1.48 -8.51 -5.47
N ASN A 99 -0.56 -7.57 -5.69
CA ASN A 99 -0.32 -7.06 -7.04
C ASN A 99 0.35 -8.09 -7.95
N GLU A 100 1.28 -8.89 -7.43
CA GLU A 100 1.87 -10.00 -8.18
C GLU A 100 0.79 -11.02 -8.59
N PHE A 101 -0.12 -11.36 -7.68
CA PHE A 101 -1.25 -12.22 -7.98
C PHE A 101 -2.14 -11.63 -9.10
N TYR A 102 -2.50 -10.35 -9.06
CA TYR A 102 -3.36 -9.79 -10.10
C TYR A 102 -2.66 -9.62 -11.47
N ARG A 103 -1.33 -9.57 -11.49
CA ARG A 103 -0.54 -9.30 -12.71
C ARG A 103 0.00 -10.56 -13.38
N ASN A 104 0.30 -11.59 -12.59
CA ASN A 104 0.95 -12.82 -13.02
C ASN A 104 0.17 -14.05 -12.51
N ASN A 105 -1.15 -14.08 -12.72
CA ASN A 105 -1.94 -15.29 -12.51
C ASN A 105 -2.08 -16.07 -13.82
N ASP A 106 -1.85 -17.38 -13.77
CA ASP A 106 -1.95 -18.29 -14.91
C ASP A 106 -3.40 -18.47 -15.42
N ASP A 107 -4.41 -18.18 -14.58
CA ASP A 107 -5.82 -18.42 -14.90
C ASP A 107 -6.51 -17.22 -15.58
N PHE A 108 -6.44 -16.04 -14.96
CA PHE A 108 -7.11 -14.83 -15.46
C PHE A 108 -6.38 -13.58 -14.98
N ILE A 109 -6.01 -12.72 -15.94
CA ILE A 109 -5.39 -11.43 -15.69
C ILE A 109 -6.44 -10.35 -15.96
N ASN A 110 -6.80 -9.57 -14.93
CA ASN A 110 -7.65 -8.40 -15.11
C ASN A 110 -6.79 -7.26 -15.71
N PRO A 111 -7.05 -6.81 -16.94
CA PRO A 111 -6.23 -5.81 -17.61
C PRO A 111 -6.22 -4.46 -16.86
N ASP A 112 -7.32 -4.09 -16.19
CA ASP A 112 -7.40 -2.84 -15.43
C ASP A 112 -6.54 -2.87 -14.16
N LEU A 113 -6.44 -4.04 -13.52
CA LEU A 113 -5.60 -4.23 -12.33
C LEU A 113 -4.13 -4.49 -12.69
N GLN A 114 -3.86 -4.91 -13.93
CA GLN A 114 -2.50 -5.09 -14.40
C GLN A 114 -1.73 -3.77 -14.48
N GLU A 115 -2.43 -2.69 -14.84
CA GLU A 115 -1.84 -1.35 -14.99
C GLU A 115 -1.93 -0.47 -13.75
N ARG A 116 -2.61 -0.92 -12.69
CA ARG A 116 -2.88 -0.13 -11.48
C ARG A 116 -2.27 -0.78 -10.25
N LEU A 117 -1.84 0.06 -9.32
CA LEU A 117 -1.29 -0.41 -8.04
C LEU A 117 -2.44 -0.65 -7.07
N VAL A 118 -2.68 -1.90 -6.68
CA VAL A 118 -3.70 -2.24 -5.69
C VAL A 118 -3.17 -1.96 -4.28
N ILE A 119 -3.88 -1.16 -3.50
CA ILE A 119 -3.47 -0.74 -2.15
C ILE A 119 -4.40 -1.22 -1.04
N GLY A 120 -5.60 -1.69 -1.38
CA GLY A 120 -6.58 -2.14 -0.39
C GLY A 120 -7.86 -2.67 -1.01
N ASP A 121 -8.80 -3.07 -0.16
CA ASP A 121 -10.13 -3.53 -0.57
C ASP A 121 -11.14 -3.45 0.59
N ASP A 122 -12.43 -3.54 0.30
CA ASP A 122 -13.50 -3.67 1.33
C ASP A 122 -14.37 -4.93 1.14
N SER A 123 -13.80 -5.97 0.53
CA SER A 123 -14.47 -7.20 0.09
C SER A 123 -15.48 -7.05 -1.06
N ILE A 124 -15.89 -5.83 -1.43
CA ILE A 124 -16.78 -5.56 -2.57
C ILE A 124 -16.01 -4.84 -3.68
N SER A 125 -15.16 -3.90 -3.30
CA SER A 125 -14.40 -3.01 -4.17
C SER A 125 -12.91 -3.15 -3.91
N ILE A 126 -12.11 -2.84 -4.92
CA ILE A 126 -10.66 -2.79 -4.84
C ILE A 126 -10.23 -1.32 -4.89
N PHE A 127 -9.35 -0.93 -3.98
CA PHE A 127 -8.74 0.39 -3.97
C PHE A 127 -7.43 0.33 -4.74
N THR A 128 -7.33 1.19 -5.74
CA THR A 128 -6.18 1.26 -6.63
C THR A 128 -5.52 2.62 -6.58
N TYR A 129 -4.33 2.70 -7.14
CA TYR A 129 -3.67 3.95 -7.46
C TYR A 129 -3.15 3.84 -8.89
N ASP A 130 -3.56 4.79 -9.72
CA ASP A 130 -3.13 4.90 -11.11
C ASP A 130 -1.90 5.80 -11.19
N ILE A 131 -0.78 5.16 -11.54
CA ILE A 131 0.54 5.79 -11.64
C ILE A 131 0.59 6.79 -12.80
N LYS A 132 -0.14 6.52 -13.89
CA LYS A 132 -0.13 7.34 -15.10
C LYS A 132 -0.94 8.62 -14.89
N SER A 133 -2.12 8.50 -14.27
CA SER A 133 -3.00 9.64 -14.04
C SER A 133 -2.76 10.33 -12.69
N ASN A 134 -1.99 9.73 -11.78
CA ASN A 134 -1.72 10.22 -10.43
C ASN A 134 -3.01 10.39 -9.59
N PHE A 135 -3.91 9.40 -9.63
CA PHE A 135 -5.17 9.38 -8.90
C PHE A 135 -5.41 8.03 -8.23
N PHE A 136 -6.18 8.03 -7.12
CA PHE A 136 -6.73 6.83 -6.50
C PHE A 136 -8.02 6.39 -7.21
#